data_AF-A0A9E3XWK8-F1
#
_entry.id   AF-A0A9E3XWK8-F1
#
_cell.length_a   1.000
_cell.length_b   1.000
_cell.length_c   1.000
_cell.angle_alpha   90.00
_cell.angle_beta   90.00
_cell.angle_gamma   90.00
#
_symmetry.space_group_name_H-M   'P 1'
#
loop_
_entity.id
_entity.type
_entity.pdbx_description
1 polymer ?
#
loop_
_entity_poly.entity_id
_entity_poly.type
_entity_poly.pdbx_seq_one_letter_code
_entity_poly.pdbx_strand_id
1 'polypeptide(L)' 'MSIQYRMVYGKKDEVVDGPDDAAVVVTVPAADAAGDPAVAFMRGSLKSTGPTGPLLAAFADGSAAAALSRLASRP' A
#
# COMPACT_ATOMS: atom_id res chain seq x y z
N MET A 1 -7.05 1.23 -14.06
CA MET A 1 -7.47 0.60 -12.79
C MET A 1 -6.86 1.42 -11.66
N SER A 2 -7.62 1.83 -10.66
CA SER A 2 -7.13 2.65 -9.53
C SER A 2 -6.73 1.77 -8.34
N ILE A 3 -5.69 2.18 -7.62
CA ILE A 3 -5.23 1.57 -6.36
C ILE A 3 -5.29 2.64 -5.27
N GLN A 4 -5.81 2.28 -4.11
CA GLN A 4 -5.74 3.08 -2.89
C GLN A 4 -4.78 2.42 -1.92
N TYR A 5 -3.80 3.17 -1.42
CA TYR A 5 -2.84 2.74 -0.42
C TYR A 5 -3.22 3.31 0.93
N ARG A 6 -3.27 2.45 1.95
CA ARG A 6 -3.65 2.75 3.32
C ARG A 6 -2.51 2.34 4.24
N MET A 7 -1.91 3.29 4.92
CA MET A 7 -0.85 3.05 5.88
C MET A 7 -1.35 3.24 7.30
N VAL A 8 -1.28 2.19 8.12
CA VAL A 8 -1.79 2.19 9.50
C VAL A 8 -0.64 2.42 10.47
N TYR A 9 -0.67 3.56 11.18
CA TYR A 9 0.31 3.91 12.22
C TYR A 9 -0.12 3.44 13.61
N GLY A 10 -1.42 3.30 13.82
CA GLY A 10 -1.98 2.89 15.10
C GLY A 10 -3.50 2.77 15.04
N LYS A 11 -4.11 2.54 16.21
CA LYS A 11 -5.56 2.41 16.30
C LYS A 11 -6.22 3.74 15.91
N LYS A 12 -6.98 3.75 14.80
CA LYS A 12 -7.61 4.93 14.19
C LYS A 12 -6.64 5.97 13.61
N ASP A 13 -5.36 5.63 13.46
CA ASP A 13 -4.38 6.47 12.77
C ASP A 13 -3.98 5.79 11.46
N GLU A 14 -4.57 6.30 10.37
CA GLU A 14 -4.37 5.80 9.02
C GLU A 14 -4.17 6.98 8.06
N VAL A 15 -3.28 6.79 7.09
CA VAL A 15 -3.05 7.71 5.98
C VAL A 15 -3.38 7.02 4.69
N VAL A 16 -4.06 7.73 3.80
CA VAL A 16 -4.59 7.19 2.56
C VAL A 16 -4.04 7.98 1.37
N ASP A 17 -3.58 7.29 0.34
CA ASP A 17 -3.24 7.84 -0.98
C ASP A 17 -4.06 7.11 -2.06
N GLY A 18 -4.69 7.85 -2.96
CA GLY A 18 -5.57 7.31 -4.01
C GLY A 18 -7.08 7.44 -3.75
N PRO A 19 -7.90 7.15 -4.76
CA PRO A 19 -9.34 7.45 -4.74
C PRO A 19 -10.15 6.47 -3.88
N ASP A 20 -11.26 6.94 -3.32
CA ASP A 20 -12.13 6.16 -2.43
C ASP A 20 -12.86 5.00 -3.13
N ASP A 21 -13.04 5.10 -4.44
CA ASP A 21 -13.65 4.07 -5.30
C ASP A 21 -12.59 3.18 -5.97
N ALA A 22 -11.37 3.13 -5.42
CA ALA A 22 -10.31 2.31 -5.98
C ALA A 22 -10.71 0.84 -6.11
N ALA A 23 -10.44 0.28 -7.29
CA ALA A 23 -10.70 -1.14 -7.56
C ALA A 23 -9.82 -2.06 -6.70
N VAL A 24 -8.64 -1.59 -6.29
CA VAL A 24 -7.73 -2.29 -5.39
C VAL A 24 -7.46 -1.42 -4.18
N VAL A 25 -7.63 -1.99 -2.99
CA VAL A 25 -7.27 -1.34 -1.73
C VAL A 25 -6.13 -2.11 -1.09
N VAL A 26 -5.03 -1.42 -0.82
CA VAL A 26 -3.82 -1.95 -0.19
C VAL A 26 -3.74 -1.39 1.21
N THR A 27 -3.58 -2.25 2.21
CA THR A 27 -3.39 -1.85 3.61
C THR A 27 -2.09 -2.43 4.15
N VAL A 28 -1.26 -1.60 4.77
CA VAL A 28 0.01 -2.02 5.39
C VAL A 28 0.25 -1.28 6.72
N PRO A 29 0.73 -1.97 7.77
CA PRO A 29 1.22 -1.30 8.97
C PRO A 29 2.45 -0.44 8.66
N ALA A 30 2.56 0.76 9.23
CA ALA A 30 3.73 1.64 9.03
C ALA A 30 5.04 0.97 9.46
N ALA A 31 5.00 0.13 10.51
CA ALA A 31 6.14 -0.67 10.96
C ALA A 31 6.64 -1.68 9.89
N ASP A 32 5.75 -2.12 9.00
CA ASP A 32 6.03 -3.08 7.93
C ASP A 32 6.19 -2.41 6.55
N ALA A 33 5.97 -1.10 6.47
CA ALA A 33 6.11 -0.31 5.26
C ALA A 33 7.57 0.05 4.94
N ALA A 34 8.49 -0.21 5.87
CA ALA A 34 9.92 -0.08 5.65
C ALA A 34 10.43 -1.25 4.80
N GLY A 35 10.70 -0.99 3.51
CA GLY A 35 11.31 -1.95 2.59
C GLY A 35 10.49 -2.19 1.33
N ASP A 36 10.72 -3.33 0.68
CA ASP A 36 10.04 -3.69 -0.57
C ASP A 36 8.57 -4.11 -0.32
N PRO A 37 7.60 -3.40 -0.93
CA PRO A 37 6.17 -3.73 -0.81
C PRO A 37 5.81 -5.14 -1.27
N ALA A 38 6.52 -5.69 -2.26
CA ALA A 38 6.29 -7.05 -2.74
C ALA A 38 6.66 -8.07 -1.65
N VAL A 39 7.73 -7.81 -0.90
CA VAL A 39 8.13 -8.66 0.23
C VAL A 39 7.12 -8.56 1.37
N ALA A 40 6.63 -7.35 1.68
CA ALA A 40 5.57 -7.16 2.68
C ALA A 40 4.28 -7.91 2.28
N PHE A 41 3.93 -7.91 0.99
CA PHE A 41 2.80 -8.67 0.46
C PHE A 41 3.01 -10.18 0.60
N MET A 42 4.18 -10.68 0.23
CA MET A 42 4.53 -12.10 0.34
C MET A 42 4.57 -12.60 1.79
N ARG A 43 5.00 -11.75 2.75
CA ARG A 43 4.94 -12.05 4.19
C ARG A 43 3.53 -11.91 4.77
N GLY A 44 2.60 -11.35 4.00
CA GLY A 44 1.22 -11.13 4.42
C GLY A 44 1.02 -9.95 5.37
N SER A 45 2.02 -9.10 5.59
CA SER A 45 1.85 -7.85 6.37
C SER A 45 1.14 -6.77 5.54
N LEU A 46 1.41 -6.71 4.24
CA LEU A 46 0.65 -5.91 3.29
C LEU A 46 -0.54 -6.75 2.80
N LYS A 47 -1.75 -6.25 3.05
CA LYS A 47 -3.02 -6.85 2.60
C LYS A 47 -3.53 -6.11 1.38
N SER A 48 -4.20 -6.83 0.50
CA SER A 48 -4.90 -6.23 -0.64
C SER A 48 -6.30 -6.80 -0.78
N THR A 49 -7.25 -5.95 -1.18
CA THR A 49 -8.60 -6.32 -1.58
C THR A 49 -8.83 -5.88 -3.01
N GLY A 50 -9.45 -6.73 -3.83
CA GLY A 50 -9.64 -6.51 -5.27
C GLY A 50 -8.74 -7.39 -6.13
N PRO A 51 -8.66 -7.13 -7.46
CA PRO A 51 -7.82 -7.91 -8.36
C PRO A 51 -6.34 -7.71 -8.06
N THR A 52 -5.60 -8.82 -7.98
CA THR A 52 -4.15 -8.80 -7.65
C THR A 52 -3.28 -8.29 -8.81
N GLY A 53 -3.73 -8.44 -10.07
CA GLY A 53 -2.95 -8.06 -11.26
C GLY A 53 -2.43 -6.61 -11.25
N PRO A 54 -3.30 -5.60 -11.01
CA PRO A 54 -2.86 -4.20 -10.88
C PRO A 54 -1.82 -3.97 -9.77
N LEU A 55 -1.94 -4.67 -8.63
CA LEU A 55 -0.97 -4.56 -7.54
C LEU A 55 0.40 -5.13 -7.95
N LEU A 56 0.44 -6.27 -8.65
CA LEU A 56 1.69 -6.85 -9.15
C LEU A 56 2.36 -5.95 -10.20
N ALA A 57 1.57 -5.31 -11.07
CA ALA A 57 2.09 -4.31 -12.00
C ALA A 57 2.71 -3.12 -11.25
N ALA A 58 2.04 -2.64 -10.19
CA ALA A 58 2.54 -1.55 -9.34
C ALA A 58 3.80 -1.91 -8.54
N PHE A 59 4.01 -3.19 -8.24
CA PHE A 59 5.28 -3.68 -7.69
C PHE A 59 6.38 -3.67 -8.76
N ALA A 60 6.07 -4.16 -9.96
CA ALA A 60 7.03 -4.25 -11.05
C ALA A 60 7.51 -2.87 -11.56
N ASP A 61 6.63 -1.87 -11.58
CA ASP A 61 6.96 -0.50 -12.01
C ASP A 61 7.44 0.43 -10.88
N GLY A 62 7.43 -0.05 -9.62
CA GLY A 62 7.88 0.68 -8.45
C GLY A 62 6.91 1.76 -7.94
N SER A 63 5.74 1.95 -8.57
CA SER A 63 4.74 2.94 -8.14
C SER A 63 4.20 2.67 -6.74
N ALA A 64 4.04 1.40 -6.36
CA ALA A 64 3.64 1.02 -5.01
C ALA A 64 4.67 1.44 -3.95
N ALA A 65 5.97 1.28 -4.24
CA ALA A 65 7.03 1.69 -3.33
C ALA A 65 7.08 3.21 -3.17
N ALA A 66 6.89 3.95 -4.26
CA ALA A 66 6.82 5.41 -4.23
C ALA A 66 5.60 5.91 -3.44
N ALA A 67 4.42 5.31 -3.63
CA ALA A 67 3.21 5.68 -2.89
C ALA A 67 3.35 5.42 -1.39
N LEU A 68 3.86 4.24 -1.02
CA LEU A 68 4.08 3.88 0.38
C LEU A 68 5.18 4.75 1.02
N SER A 69 6.25 5.11 0.29
CA SER A 69 7.25 6.06 0.80
C SER A 69 6.67 7.44 1.09
N ARG A 70 5.78 7.96 0.23
CA ARG A 70 5.11 9.25 0.48
C ARG A 70 4.21 9.20 1.72
N LEU A 71 3.49 8.10 1.88
CA LEU A 71 2.68 7.86 3.07
C LEU A 71 3.54 7.72 4.33
N ALA A 72 4.71 7.08 4.23
CA ALA A 72 5.66 6.92 5.32
C ALA A 72 6.33 8.24 5.73
N SER A 73 6.59 9.13 4.76
CA SER A 73 7.30 10.40 4.94
C SER A 73 6.40 11.55 5.42
N ARG A 74 5.37 11.28 6.24
CA ARG A 74 4.58 12.35 6.85
C ARG A 74 5.52 13.42 7.46
N PRO A 75 5.23 14.72 7.34
CA PRO A 75 5.79 15.70 8.27
C PRO A 75 5.34 15.42 9.70
#